data_AF-A0A850NT09-F1
#
_entry.id   AF-A0A850NT09-F1
#
_cell.length_a   1.000
_cell.length_b   1.000
_cell.length_c   1.000
_cell.angle_alpha   90.00
_cell.angle_beta   90.00
_cell.angle_gamma   90.00
#
_symmetry.space_group_name_H-M   'P 1'
#
loop_
_entity.id
_entity.type
_entity.pdbx_description
1 polymer ?
#
loop_
_entity_poly.entity_id
_entity_poly.type
_entity_poly.pdbx_seq_one_letter_code
_entity_poly.pdbx_strand_id
1 'polypeptide(L)'
;MSPAPHLDPLGNPVSPGEPATLAAIDAFVRGFLGYRPEIADILAAAEAEPTHALAQAYAGLLHLLSETGSIPEPARIAHARADAARTTATPREACAIDA
;
A
#
# COMPACT_ATOMS: atom_id res chain seq x y z
N MET A 1 18.32 21.12 -3.11
CA MET A 1 18.04 20.07 -4.10
C MET A 1 17.14 19.08 -3.40
N SER A 2 15.88 18.94 -3.80
CA SER A 2 15.00 17.93 -3.20
C SER A 2 15.55 16.53 -3.49
N PRO A 3 15.43 15.57 -2.57
CA PRO A 3 15.86 14.20 -2.83
C PRO A 3 15.13 13.62 -4.05
N ALA A 4 15.80 12.72 -4.77
CA ALA A 4 15.15 11.98 -5.85
C ALA A 4 13.96 11.17 -5.29
N PRO A 5 12.87 11.03 -6.05
CA PRO A 5 11.70 10.28 -5.59
C PRO A 5 12.03 8.79 -5.43
N HIS A 6 11.37 8.13 -4.48
CA HIS A 6 11.39 6.66 -4.39
C HIS A 6 10.64 6.08 -5.58
N LEU A 7 11.22 5.06 -6.20
CA LEU A 7 10.59 4.30 -7.28
C LEU A 7 10.35 2.87 -6.81
N ASP A 8 9.16 2.35 -7.09
CA ASP A 8 8.86 0.94 -6.86
C ASP A 8 9.70 0.03 -7.79
N PRO A 9 9.69 -1.30 -7.58
CA PRO A 9 10.50 -2.24 -8.37
C PRO A 9 10.13 -2.30 -9.86
N LEU A 10 9.03 -1.68 -10.26
CA LEU A 10 8.57 -1.56 -11.65
C LEU A 10 8.89 -0.17 -12.23
N GLY A 11 9.59 0.68 -11.49
CA GLY A 11 10.04 2.02 -11.91
C GLY A 11 9.00 3.12 -11.72
N ASN A 12 7.92 2.88 -10.98
CA ASN A 12 6.90 3.89 -10.78
C ASN A 12 7.18 4.75 -9.54
N PRO A 13 6.91 6.06 -9.60
CA PRO A 13 7.04 6.91 -8.43
C PRO A 13 6.06 6.50 -7.33
N VAL A 14 6.55 6.49 -6.09
CA VAL A 14 5.78 6.24 -4.88
C VAL A 14 5.78 7.51 -4.02
N SER A 15 4.66 7.80 -3.38
CA SER A 15 4.57 8.92 -2.45
C SER A 15 5.55 8.78 -1.28
N PRO A 16 6.11 9.91 -0.78
CA PRO A 16 7.04 9.88 0.34
C PRO A 16 6.45 9.17 1.56
N GLY A 17 7.31 8.50 2.33
CA GLY A 17 6.93 7.78 3.54
C GLY A 17 8.16 7.38 4.35
N GLU A 18 7.92 6.73 5.49
CA GLU A 18 9.01 6.17 6.29
C GLU A 18 9.80 5.12 5.48
N PRO A 19 11.13 5.00 5.66
CA PRO A 19 11.94 4.05 4.91
C PRO A 19 11.44 2.59 5.01
N ALA A 20 10.89 2.22 6.18
CA ALA A 20 10.30 0.90 6.39
C ALA A 20 9.02 0.67 5.56
N THR A 21 8.18 1.71 5.42
CA THR A 21 6.95 1.67 4.61
C THR A 21 7.29 1.52 3.13
N LEU A 22 8.26 2.29 2.63
CA LEU A 22 8.72 2.19 1.25
C LEU A 22 9.32 0.81 0.95
N ALA A 23 10.10 0.26 1.88
CA ALA A 23 10.65 -1.09 1.75
C ALA A 23 9.55 -2.17 1.72
N ALA A 24 8.50 -2.03 2.53
CA ALA A 24 7.36 -2.95 2.53
C ALA A 24 6.54 -2.85 1.24
N ILE A 25 6.37 -1.65 0.67
CA ILE A 25 5.74 -1.45 -0.65
C ILE A 25 6.54 -2.18 -1.73
N ASP A 26 7.87 -2.03 -1.74
CA ASP A 26 8.70 -2.73 -2.72
C ASP A 26 8.64 -4.26 -2.54
N ALA A 27 8.62 -4.73 -1.29
CA ALA A 27 8.46 -6.15 -0.97
C ALA A 27 7.09 -6.67 -1.42
N PHE A 28 6.02 -5.90 -1.22
CA PHE A 28 4.68 -6.23 -1.70
C PHE A 28 4.64 -6.35 -3.21
N VAL A 29 5.17 -5.38 -3.96
CA VAL A 29 5.16 -5.43 -5.45
C VAL A 29 5.91 -6.64 -5.98
N ARG A 30 7.13 -6.90 -5.49
CA ARG A 30 7.90 -8.09 -5.88
C ARG A 30 7.21 -9.38 -5.45
N GLY A 31 6.68 -9.39 -4.23
CA GLY A 31 6.11 -10.58 -3.63
C GLY A 31 4.78 -10.97 -4.27
N PHE A 32 3.95 -10.00 -4.62
CA PHE A 32 2.66 -10.22 -5.26
C PHE A 32 2.85 -10.82 -6.66
N LEU A 33 3.75 -10.24 -7.46
CA LEU A 33 4.10 -10.77 -8.78
C LEU A 33 4.79 -12.14 -8.72
N GLY A 34 5.59 -12.37 -7.67
CA GLY A 34 6.35 -13.60 -7.47
C GLY A 34 5.61 -14.71 -6.71
N TYR A 35 4.38 -14.47 -6.26
CA TYR A 35 3.61 -15.36 -5.38
C TYR A 35 4.38 -15.76 -4.10
N ARG A 36 4.73 -14.77 -3.30
CA ARG A 36 5.64 -14.87 -2.15
C ARG A 36 4.97 -14.38 -0.86
N PRO A 37 5.20 -15.02 0.31
CA PRO A 37 4.55 -14.66 1.57
C PRO A 37 4.93 -13.28 2.13
N GLU A 38 6.05 -12.72 1.69
CA GLU A 38 6.58 -11.40 2.07
C GLU A 38 5.59 -10.25 1.79
N ILE A 39 4.53 -10.49 0.99
CA ILE A 39 3.43 -9.52 0.82
C ILE A 39 2.71 -9.18 2.14
N ALA A 40 2.76 -10.05 3.15
CA ALA A 40 2.11 -9.81 4.43
C ALA A 40 2.75 -8.69 5.25
N ASP A 41 4.01 -8.34 4.97
CA ASP A 41 4.74 -7.27 5.68
C ASP A 41 4.08 -5.90 5.50
N ILE A 42 3.31 -5.72 4.42
CA ILE A 42 2.56 -4.49 4.16
C ILE A 42 1.53 -4.18 5.26
N LEU A 43 1.01 -5.21 5.95
CA LEU A 43 0.03 -5.04 7.01
C LEU A 43 0.65 -4.31 8.22
N ALA A 44 1.85 -4.72 8.62
CA ALA A 44 2.57 -4.07 9.72
C ALA A 44 3.02 -2.65 9.34
N ALA A 45 3.47 -2.45 8.10
CA ALA A 45 3.85 -1.13 7.60
C ALA A 45 2.65 -0.16 7.57
N ALA A 46 1.49 -0.61 7.08
CA ALA A 46 0.27 0.18 7.08
C ALA A 46 -0.18 0.53 8.50
N GLU A 47 -0.01 -0.36 9.47
CA GLU A 47 -0.35 -0.06 10.87
C GLU A 47 0.62 0.96 11.50
N ALA A 48 1.91 0.87 11.18
CA ALA A 48 2.94 1.79 11.67
C ALA A 48 2.86 3.19 11.06
N GLU A 49 2.44 3.32 9.80
CA GLU A 49 2.27 4.59 9.09
C GLU A 49 0.85 4.73 8.51
N PRO A 50 -0.15 5.03 9.37
CA PRO A 50 -1.57 5.03 8.97
C PRO A 50 -1.92 6.12 7.93
N THR A 51 -1.03 7.08 7.71
CA THR A 51 -1.19 8.18 6.75
C THR A 51 -0.61 7.89 5.37
N HIS A 52 0.04 6.73 5.14
CA HIS A 52 0.59 6.38 3.83
C HIS A 52 -0.47 5.71 2.96
N ALA A 53 -0.95 6.42 1.94
CA ALA A 53 -2.12 6.01 1.16
C ALA A 53 -1.91 4.67 0.42
N LEU A 54 -0.76 4.49 -0.23
CA LEU A 54 -0.49 3.26 -1.00
C LEU A 54 -0.33 2.04 -0.08
N ALA A 55 0.32 2.20 1.08
CA ALA A 55 0.45 1.12 2.06
C ALA A 55 -0.92 0.67 2.58
N GLN A 56 -1.83 1.60 2.88
CA GLN A 56 -3.21 1.29 3.27
C GLN A 56 -3.99 0.58 2.15
N ALA A 57 -3.86 1.05 0.91
CA ALA A 57 -4.53 0.43 -0.24
C ALA A 57 -4.07 -1.03 -0.44
N TYR A 58 -2.76 -1.30 -0.35
CA TYR A 58 -2.22 -2.66 -0.47
C TYR A 58 -2.61 -3.57 0.71
N ALA A 59 -2.64 -3.05 1.93
CA ALA A 59 -3.16 -3.79 3.07
C ALA A 59 -4.64 -4.17 2.89
N GLY A 60 -5.46 -3.22 2.41
CA GLY A 60 -6.87 -3.47 2.08
C GLY A 60 -7.05 -4.54 1.00
N LEU A 61 -6.26 -4.47 -0.07
CA LEU A 61 -6.25 -5.47 -1.14
C LEU A 61 -5.91 -6.87 -0.60
N LEU A 62 -4.89 -7.00 0.26
CA LEU A 62 -4.52 -8.29 0.83
C LEU A 62 -5.65 -8.89 1.68
N HIS A 63 -6.36 -8.05 2.43
CA HIS A 63 -7.54 -8.49 3.17
C HIS A 63 -8.70 -8.88 2.23
N LEU A 64 -8.94 -8.20 1.11
CA LEU A 64 -9.96 -8.58 0.13
C LEU A 64 -9.69 -9.95 -0.52
N LEU A 65 -8.42 -10.28 -0.73
CA LEU A 65 -8.00 -11.57 -1.28
C LEU A 65 -8.08 -12.73 -0.26
N SER A 66 -8.37 -12.43 1.01
CA SER A 66 -8.60 -13.45 2.02
C SER A 66 -10.03 -13.98 1.86
N GLU A 67 -10.18 -15.25 1.48
CA GLU A 67 -11.41 -15.91 1.01
C GLU A 67 -12.58 -15.95 2.03
N THR A 68 -13.20 -14.81 2.39
CA THR A 68 -14.28 -14.76 3.40
C THR A 68 -15.66 -14.43 2.84
N GLY A 69 -15.83 -14.22 1.53
CA GLY A 69 -17.13 -13.97 0.88
C GLY A 69 -17.78 -12.60 1.20
N SER A 70 -17.41 -11.97 2.31
CA SER A 70 -17.63 -10.57 2.64
C SER A 70 -16.30 -9.83 2.73
N ILE A 71 -16.31 -8.52 2.49
CA ILE A 71 -15.14 -7.64 2.70
C ILE A 71 -14.83 -7.63 4.20
N PRO A 72 -13.66 -8.14 4.64
CA PRO A 72 -13.31 -8.14 6.06
C PRO A 72 -13.26 -6.73 6.64
N GLU A 73 -13.58 -6.59 7.93
CA GLU A 73 -13.51 -5.29 8.63
C GLU A 73 -12.16 -4.57 8.46
N PRO A 74 -11.01 -5.27 8.58
CA PRO A 74 -9.71 -4.64 8.37
C PRO A 74 -9.55 -4.03 6.97
N ALA A 75 -10.11 -4.67 5.93
CA ALA A 75 -10.08 -4.14 4.57
C ALA A 75 -10.84 -2.82 4.46
N ARG A 76 -12.02 -2.72 5.09
CA ARG A 76 -12.84 -1.49 5.10
C ARG A 76 -12.14 -0.35 5.82
N ILE A 77 -11.51 -0.64 6.96
CA ILE A 77 -10.76 0.35 7.74
C ILE A 77 -9.55 0.85 6.93
N ALA A 78 -8.82 -0.05 6.29
CA ALA A 78 -7.66 0.31 5.46
C ALA A 78 -8.06 1.17 4.26
N HIS A 79 -9.15 0.82 3.56
CA HIS A 79 -9.68 1.63 2.47
C HIS A 79 -10.07 3.05 2.92
N ALA A 80 -10.79 3.17 4.03
CA ALA A 80 -11.16 4.48 4.58
C ALA A 80 -9.93 5.34 4.96
N ARG A 81 -8.86 4.72 5.46
CA ARG A 81 -7.59 5.41 5.74
C ARG A 81 -6.87 5.82 4.46
N ALA A 82 -6.86 4.98 3.43
CA ALA A 82 -6.29 5.30 2.13
C ALA A 82 -7.00 6.52 1.51
N ASP A 83 -8.33 6.53 1.55
CA ASP A 83 -9.12 7.65 1.03
C ASP A 83 -8.89 8.95 1.82
N ALA A 84 -8.78 8.88 3.15
CA ALA A 84 -8.44 10.03 3.97
C ALA A 84 -7.03 10.60 3.66
N ALA A 85 -6.10 9.75 3.25
CA ALA A 85 -4.74 10.12 2.87
C ALA A 85 -4.59 10.52 1.38
N ARG A 86 -5.66 10.52 0.59
CA ARG A 86 -5.63 10.72 -0.87
C ARG A 86 -4.89 11.98 -1.32
N THR A 87 -4.90 13.06 -0.54
CA THR A 87 -4.24 14.33 -0.90
C THR A 87 -2.72 14.23 -0.97
N THR A 88 -2.12 13.19 -0.40
CA THR A 88 -0.68 12.92 -0.47
C THR A 88 -0.34 11.86 -1.53
N ALA A 89 -1.34 11.28 -2.20
CA ALA A 89 -1.15 10.21 -3.17
C ALA A 89 -0.75 10.74 -4.56
N THR A 90 0.07 9.98 -5.28
CA THR A 90 0.30 10.24 -6.70
C THR A 90 -0.96 9.92 -7.52
N PRO A 91 -1.10 10.45 -8.76
CA PRO A 91 -2.23 10.11 -9.61
C PRO A 91 -2.40 8.60 -9.86
N ARG A 92 -1.28 7.85 -9.94
CA ARG A 92 -1.32 6.39 -10.09
C ARG A 92 -1.87 5.71 -8.83
N GLU A 93 -1.42 6.14 -7.66
CA GLU A 93 -1.85 5.58 -6.38
C GLU A 93 -3.34 5.83 -6.13
N ALA A 94 -3.87 7.00 -6.54
CA ALA A 94 -5.30 7.28 -6.45
C ALA A 94 -6.17 6.24 -7.17
N CYS A 95 -5.71 5.69 -8.30
CA CYS A 95 -6.42 4.62 -9.01
C CYS A 95 -6.57 3.34 -8.17
N ALA A 96 -5.62 3.04 -7.27
CA ALA A 96 -5.73 1.89 -6.36
C ALA A 96 -6.71 2.15 -5.21
N ILE A 97 -6.94 3.41 -4.84
CA ILE A 97 -7.92 3.82 -3.82
C ILE A 97 -9.35 3.76 -4.40
N ASP A 98 -9.50 4.08 -5.68
CA ASP A 98 -10.79 4.13 -6.39
C ASP A 98 -11.35 2.76 -6.83
N ALA A 99 -10.55 1.69 -6.71
CA ALA A 99 -10.89 0.33 -7.12
C ALA A 99 -11.80 -0.39 -6.11
#